data_AF-A0AAU1ELZ4-F1
#
_entry.id   AF-A0AAU1ELZ4-F1
#
_cell.length_a   1.000
_cell.length_b   1.000
_cell.length_c   1.000
_cell.angle_alpha   90.00
_cell.angle_beta   90.00
_cell.angle_gamma   90.00
#
_symmetry.space_group_name_H-M   'P 1'
#
loop_
_entity.id
_entity.type
_entity.pdbx_description
1 polymer ?
#
loop_
_entity_poly.entity_id
_entity_poly.type
_entity_poly.pdbx_seq_one_letter_code
_entity_poly.pdbx_strand_id
1 'polypeptide(L)'
;MADEERNEAEARSFLSCTAEVARLLDLGNAAGVPDDRRARHLAHVVRKPLLERASLPEEFFAPLMVASVYDPDPSFCRWFVEPALYAFGRRRVMAALLDYLRTGTDAERAGAMRAWYCAHVPLHADRSPAYAPGGSRDPALDESHDVVDEWLETSGGQLRGCAASLNRDEA
;
A
#
# COMPACT_ATOMS: atom_id res chain seq x y z
N MET A 1 27.43 0.50 -32.49
CA MET A 1 28.38 0.97 -31.48
C MET A 1 27.91 2.34 -31.05
N ALA A 2 27.54 2.62 -29.82
CA ALA A 2 27.27 1.90 -28.58
C ALA A 2 26.63 3.03 -27.74
N ASP A 3 25.56 2.76 -27.00
CA ASP A 3 24.64 3.75 -26.41
C ASP A 3 23.54 4.25 -27.36
N GLU A 4 22.76 3.31 -27.90
CA GLU A 4 21.30 3.54 -27.84
C GLU A 4 20.97 3.54 -26.35
N GLU A 5 20.72 4.72 -25.84
CA GLU A 5 20.56 5.06 -24.44
C GLU A 5 19.72 4.03 -23.70
N ARG A 6 20.45 3.19 -22.99
CA ARG A 6 20.02 2.35 -21.89
C ARG A 6 19.37 3.21 -20.80
N ASN A 7 18.11 3.61 -20.99
CA ASN A 7 17.21 4.04 -19.91
C ASN A 7 15.76 4.32 -20.39
N GLU A 8 15.12 3.35 -21.04
CA GLU A 8 13.78 3.03 -20.55
C GLU A 8 14.00 2.50 -19.13
N ALA A 9 13.84 3.37 -18.13
CA ALA A 9 13.84 2.95 -16.74
C ALA A 9 12.93 1.72 -16.65
N GLU A 10 13.53 0.55 -16.37
CA GLU A 10 12.88 -0.76 -16.37
C GLU A 10 11.45 -0.59 -15.84
N ALA A 11 10.45 -0.71 -16.72
CA ALA A 11 9.08 -0.35 -16.37
C ALA A 11 8.71 -1.09 -15.08
N ARG A 12 8.50 -0.34 -13.99
CA ARG A 12 8.25 -0.94 -12.68
C ARG A 12 7.11 -1.95 -12.82
N SER A 13 7.39 -3.17 -12.43
CA SER A 13 6.42 -4.27 -12.42
C SER A 13 6.07 -4.63 -11.00
N PHE A 14 4.87 -5.19 -10.79
CA PHE A 14 4.47 -5.71 -9.48
C PHE A 14 5.52 -6.66 -8.86
N LEU A 15 6.15 -7.49 -9.70
CA LEU A 15 7.21 -8.40 -9.28
C LEU A 15 8.42 -7.63 -8.72
N SER A 16 8.91 -6.63 -9.46
CA SER A 16 10.06 -5.82 -9.04
C SER A 16 9.79 -5.07 -7.72
N CYS A 17 8.59 -4.50 -7.57
CA CYS A 17 8.17 -3.77 -6.37
C CYS A 17 8.05 -4.71 -5.17
N THR A 18 7.46 -5.88 -5.36
CA THR A 18 7.33 -6.89 -4.30
C THR A 18 8.70 -7.45 -3.88
N ALA A 19 9.61 -7.67 -4.84
CA ALA A 19 10.96 -8.14 -4.54
C ALA A 19 11.78 -7.12 -3.74
N GLU A 20 11.52 -5.82 -3.89
CA GLU A 20 12.11 -4.78 -3.06
C GLU A 20 11.67 -4.88 -1.59
N VAL A 21 10.37 -5.06 -1.34
CA VAL A 21 9.85 -5.29 0.01
C VAL A 21 10.42 -6.58 0.62
N ALA A 22 10.52 -7.65 -0.16
CA ALA A 22 11.11 -8.91 0.28
C ALA A 22 12.58 -8.74 0.69
N ARG A 23 13.37 -7.98 -0.08
CA ARG A 23 14.77 -7.67 0.25
C ARG A 23 14.91 -6.91 1.56
N LEU A 24 14.03 -5.95 1.86
CA LEU A 24 14.05 -5.24 3.14
C LEU A 24 13.74 -6.14 4.35
N LEU A 25 13.05 -7.26 4.12
CA LEU A 25 12.77 -8.27 5.14
C LEU A 25 13.83 -9.39 5.19
N ASP A 26 14.91 -9.27 4.41
CA ASP A 26 15.90 -10.33 4.19
C ASP A 26 15.26 -11.66 3.72
N LEU A 27 14.16 -11.57 2.97
CA LEU A 27 13.49 -12.71 2.35
C LEU A 27 14.05 -12.90 0.94
N GLY A 28 14.42 -14.14 0.62
CA GLY A 28 14.94 -14.51 -0.69
C GLY A 28 13.98 -14.16 -1.84
N ASN A 29 14.50 -14.09 -3.05
CA ASN A 29 13.76 -13.69 -4.26
C ASN A 29 12.77 -14.76 -4.82
N ALA A 30 12.48 -15.81 -4.04
CA ALA A 30 11.69 -16.96 -4.48
C ALA A 30 12.21 -17.62 -5.78
N ALA A 31 13.54 -17.74 -5.93
CA ALA A 31 14.18 -18.51 -7.00
C ALA A 31 13.64 -19.95 -7.01
N GLY A 32 12.84 -20.29 -8.03
CA GLY A 32 12.17 -21.59 -8.17
C GLY A 32 10.65 -21.50 -8.37
N VAL A 33 10.03 -20.34 -8.11
CA VAL A 33 8.63 -20.10 -8.45
C VAL A 33 8.53 -19.58 -9.90
N PRO A 34 7.59 -20.10 -10.73
CA PRO A 34 7.30 -19.54 -12.04
C PRO A 34 7.03 -18.03 -12.01
N ASP A 35 7.52 -17.28 -13.00
CA ASP A 35 7.48 -15.81 -13.01
C ASP A 35 6.07 -15.24 -12.85
N ASP A 36 5.06 -15.88 -13.45
CA ASP A 36 3.64 -15.50 -13.38
C ASP A 36 3.05 -15.60 -11.95
N ARG A 37 3.65 -16.44 -11.10
CA ARG A 37 3.23 -16.65 -9.70
C ARG A 37 4.20 -16.05 -8.69
N ARG A 38 5.43 -15.73 -9.11
CA ARG A 38 6.49 -15.26 -8.21
C ARG A 38 6.08 -14.02 -7.44
N ALA A 39 5.47 -13.05 -8.11
CA ALA A 39 5.04 -11.80 -7.45
C ALA A 39 4.00 -12.07 -6.36
N ARG A 40 2.98 -12.90 -6.65
CA ARG A 40 1.97 -13.30 -5.66
C ARG A 40 2.56 -14.12 -4.53
N HIS A 41 3.48 -15.03 -4.83
CA HIS A 41 4.16 -15.81 -3.80
C HIS A 41 4.95 -14.91 -2.86
N LEU A 42 5.75 -13.99 -3.41
CA LEU A 42 6.50 -13.02 -2.62
C LEU A 42 5.56 -12.14 -1.78
N ALA A 43 4.49 -11.61 -2.38
CA ALA A 43 3.52 -10.77 -1.69
C ALA A 43 2.83 -11.52 -0.54
N HIS A 44 2.59 -12.83 -0.71
CA HIS A 44 2.04 -13.67 0.36
C HIS A 44 3.03 -13.87 1.52
N VAL A 45 4.30 -14.17 1.21
CA VAL A 45 5.31 -14.46 2.26
C VAL A 45 5.77 -13.22 3.02
N VAL A 46 5.79 -12.03 2.39
CA VAL A 46 6.17 -10.78 3.06
C VAL A 46 5.08 -10.26 4.01
N ARG A 47 3.80 -10.56 3.73
CA ARG A 47 2.66 -10.01 4.47
C ARG A 47 2.71 -10.30 5.97
N LYS A 48 2.94 -11.57 6.34
CA LYS A 48 2.94 -11.97 7.76
C LYS A 48 4.08 -11.28 8.55
N PRO A 49 5.35 -11.32 8.10
CA PRO A 49 6.44 -10.60 8.77
C PRO A 49 6.22 -9.10 8.91
N LEU A 50 5.53 -8.45 7.96
CA LEU A 50 5.20 -7.01 8.08
C LEU A 50 4.18 -6.75 9.18
N LEU A 51 3.14 -7.58 9.31
CA LEU A 51 2.07 -7.42 10.30
C LEU A 51 2.50 -7.79 11.73
N GLU A 52 3.44 -8.73 11.87
CA GLU A 52 3.97 -9.15 13.17
C GLU A 52 4.88 -8.11 13.84
N ARG A 53 5.22 -7.02 13.14
CA ARG A 53 6.04 -5.93 13.67
C ARG A 53 5.15 -4.81 14.23
N ALA A 54 5.49 -4.32 15.43
CA ALA A 54 4.82 -3.18 16.07
C ALA A 54 5.14 -1.84 15.36
N SER A 55 6.30 -1.76 14.72
CA SER A 55 6.70 -0.63 13.89
C SER A 55 7.58 -1.13 12.75
N LEU A 56 7.59 -0.38 11.65
CA LEU A 56 8.51 -0.61 10.55
C LEU A 56 9.48 0.58 10.46
N PRO A 57 10.76 0.32 10.11
CA PRO A 57 11.68 1.38 9.72
C PRO A 57 11.14 2.22 8.57
N GLU A 58 11.54 3.49 8.52
CA GLU A 58 11.07 4.46 7.54
C GLU A 58 11.33 4.04 6.08
N GLU A 59 12.41 3.31 5.83
CA GLU A 59 12.77 2.78 4.50
C GLU A 59 11.73 1.80 3.92
N PHE A 60 10.81 1.28 4.73
CA PHE A 60 9.71 0.44 4.24
C PHE A 60 8.57 1.23 3.61
N PHE A 61 8.40 2.51 3.94
CA PHE A 61 7.21 3.25 3.53
C PHE A 61 7.09 3.33 2.01
N ALA A 62 8.12 3.84 1.33
CA ALA A 62 8.07 4.02 -0.12
C ALA A 62 7.92 2.67 -0.87
N PRO A 63 8.69 1.61 -0.58
CA PRO A 63 8.51 0.31 -1.23
C PRO A 63 7.12 -0.30 -1.00
N LEU A 64 6.53 -0.15 0.19
CA LEU A 64 5.16 -0.62 0.44
C LEU A 64 4.12 0.16 -0.37
N MET A 65 4.28 1.48 -0.47
CA MET A 65 3.37 2.31 -1.28
C MET A 65 3.48 1.96 -2.77
N VAL A 66 4.70 1.83 -3.28
CA VAL A 66 4.94 1.43 -4.68
C VAL A 66 4.36 0.04 -4.96
N ALA A 67 4.61 -0.95 -4.10
CA ALA A 67 4.06 -2.30 -4.25
C ALA A 67 2.52 -2.30 -4.22
N SER A 68 1.90 -1.47 -3.38
CA SER A 68 0.45 -1.29 -3.32
C SER A 68 -0.14 -0.74 -4.62
N VAL A 69 0.52 0.27 -5.21
CA VAL A 69 0.07 0.93 -6.44
C VAL A 69 0.23 0.01 -7.66
N TYR A 70 1.33 -0.72 -7.73
CA TYR A 70 1.62 -1.62 -8.86
C TYR A 70 0.94 -2.99 -8.73
N ASP A 71 0.21 -3.28 -7.65
CA ASP A 71 -0.56 -4.51 -7.50
C ASP A 71 -1.70 -4.55 -8.54
N PRO A 72 -1.69 -5.52 -9.49
CA PRO A 72 -2.70 -5.60 -10.53
C PRO A 72 -4.04 -6.10 -10.00
N ASP A 73 -4.11 -6.66 -8.79
CA ASP A 73 -5.28 -7.35 -8.29
C ASP A 73 -6.06 -6.50 -7.25
N PRO A 74 -7.23 -5.95 -7.62
CA PRO A 74 -8.04 -5.11 -6.73
C PRO A 74 -8.53 -5.85 -5.48
N SER A 75 -8.55 -7.19 -5.49
CA SER A 75 -8.96 -7.97 -4.31
C SER A 75 -7.81 -8.19 -3.32
N PHE A 76 -6.56 -7.96 -3.73
CA PHE A 76 -5.36 -8.27 -2.95
C PHE A 76 -4.41 -7.09 -2.71
N CYS A 77 -4.69 -5.89 -3.24
CA CYS A 77 -3.96 -4.65 -2.91
C CYS A 77 -3.83 -4.42 -1.38
N ARG A 78 -4.71 -5.06 -0.59
CA ARG A 78 -4.63 -5.14 0.87
C ARG A 78 -3.29 -5.65 1.41
N TRP A 79 -2.56 -6.53 0.70
CA TRP A 79 -1.37 -7.19 1.26
C TRP A 79 -0.22 -6.24 1.58
N PHE A 80 -0.16 -5.07 0.93
CA PHE A 80 0.83 -4.03 1.22
C PHE A 80 0.21 -2.79 1.87
N VAL A 81 -1.03 -2.44 1.50
CA VAL A 81 -1.75 -1.32 2.12
C VAL A 81 -2.02 -1.58 3.60
N GLU A 82 -2.47 -2.78 3.97
CA GLU A 82 -2.80 -3.10 5.37
C GLU A 82 -1.56 -2.97 6.28
N PRO A 83 -0.41 -3.59 5.99
CA PRO A 83 0.79 -3.35 6.78
C PRO A 83 1.23 -1.88 6.81
N ALA A 84 1.08 -1.15 5.71
CA ALA A 84 1.41 0.28 5.68
C ALA A 84 0.51 1.10 6.61
N LEU A 85 -0.79 0.80 6.67
CA LEU A 85 -1.71 1.43 7.61
C LEU A 85 -1.30 1.15 9.06
N TYR A 86 -0.97 -0.11 9.38
CA TYR A 86 -0.55 -0.50 10.73
C TYR A 86 0.73 0.22 11.17
N ALA A 87 1.73 0.29 10.28
CA ALA A 87 3.04 0.86 10.62
C ALA A 87 3.08 2.39 10.54
N PHE A 88 2.51 2.99 9.48
CA PHE A 88 2.70 4.40 9.14
C PHE A 88 1.45 5.26 9.29
N GLY A 89 0.28 4.64 9.41
CA GLY A 89 -0.99 5.32 9.69
C GLY A 89 -1.79 5.67 8.47
N ARG A 90 -3.11 5.72 8.67
CA ARG A 90 -4.07 5.97 7.61
C ARG A 90 -3.83 7.30 6.92
N ARG A 91 -3.59 8.36 7.68
CA ARG A 91 -3.37 9.71 7.15
C ARG A 91 -2.24 9.72 6.12
N ARG A 92 -1.08 9.16 6.50
CA ARG A 92 0.12 9.18 5.68
C ARG A 92 -0.01 8.29 4.44
N VAL A 93 -0.60 7.10 4.59
CA VAL A 93 -0.88 6.20 3.46
C VAL A 93 -1.83 6.85 2.46
N MET A 94 -2.92 7.44 2.93
CA MET A 94 -3.88 8.15 2.07
C MET A 94 -3.23 9.35 1.37
N ALA A 95 -2.41 10.14 2.07
CA ALA A 95 -1.73 11.28 1.45
C ALA A 95 -0.80 10.84 0.32
N ALA A 96 -0.04 9.75 0.51
CA ALA A 96 0.80 9.20 -0.55
C ALA A 96 -0.01 8.68 -1.75
N LEU A 97 -1.17 8.06 -1.52
CA LEU A 97 -2.06 7.65 -2.62
C LEU A 97 -2.63 8.85 -3.38
N LEU A 98 -2.99 9.92 -2.66
CA LEU A 98 -3.43 11.17 -3.26
C LEU A 98 -2.34 11.80 -4.13
N ASP A 99 -1.08 11.75 -3.70
CA ASP A 99 0.05 12.21 -4.51
C ASP A 99 0.17 11.39 -5.80
N TYR A 100 0.07 10.05 -5.74
CA TYR A 100 0.03 9.21 -6.95
C TYR A 100 -1.15 9.57 -7.87
N LEU A 101 -2.31 9.90 -7.31
CA LEU A 101 -3.47 10.34 -8.10
C LEU A 101 -3.18 11.66 -8.85
N ARG A 102 -2.51 12.61 -8.18
CA ARG A 102 -2.19 13.93 -8.74
C ARG A 102 -1.09 13.86 -9.79
N THR A 103 0.04 13.24 -9.45
CA THR A 103 1.29 13.36 -10.22
C THR A 103 1.72 12.09 -10.92
N GLY A 104 1.10 10.94 -10.62
CA GLY A 104 1.48 9.65 -11.18
C GLY A 104 1.15 9.51 -12.67
N THR A 105 1.81 8.55 -13.29
CA THR A 105 1.45 8.01 -14.61
C THR A 105 0.03 7.41 -14.60
N ASP A 106 -0.56 7.16 -15.76
CA ASP A 106 -1.90 6.55 -15.84
C ASP A 106 -1.97 5.18 -15.12
N ALA A 107 -0.89 4.39 -15.19
CA ALA A 107 -0.78 3.13 -14.48
C ALA A 107 -0.76 3.33 -12.95
N GLU A 108 0.01 4.31 -12.46
CA GLU A 108 0.08 4.64 -11.03
C GLU A 108 -1.23 5.23 -10.52
N ARG A 109 -1.89 6.11 -11.28
CA ARG A 109 -3.21 6.65 -10.96
C ARG A 109 -4.26 5.54 -10.85
N ALA A 110 -4.29 4.63 -11.82
CA ALA A 110 -5.16 3.45 -11.78
C ALA A 110 -4.88 2.56 -10.57
N GLY A 111 -3.60 2.38 -10.25
CA GLY A 111 -3.14 1.66 -9.05
C GLY A 111 -3.58 2.32 -7.75
N ALA A 112 -3.37 3.63 -7.62
CA ALA A 112 -3.75 4.42 -6.46
C ALA A 112 -5.26 4.35 -6.21
N MET A 113 -6.09 4.41 -7.26
CA MET A 113 -7.54 4.23 -7.12
C MET A 113 -7.92 2.86 -6.54
N ARG A 114 -7.24 1.78 -6.96
CA ARG A 114 -7.47 0.44 -6.38
C ARG A 114 -7.01 0.38 -4.91
N ALA A 115 -5.80 0.87 -4.63
CA ALA A 115 -5.23 0.87 -3.28
C ALA A 115 -6.03 1.74 -2.29
N TRP A 116 -6.64 2.84 -2.77
CA TRP A 116 -7.48 3.73 -1.95
C TRP A 116 -8.67 3.01 -1.33
N TYR A 117 -9.27 2.04 -2.04
CA TYR A 117 -10.33 1.21 -1.48
C TYR A 117 -9.82 0.38 -0.29
N CYS A 118 -8.64 -0.23 -0.42
CA CYS A 118 -7.99 -0.96 0.67
C CYS A 118 -7.52 -0.05 1.82
N ALA A 119 -7.29 1.24 1.55
CA ALA A 119 -6.88 2.20 2.58
C ALA A 119 -7.99 2.54 3.58
N HIS A 120 -9.22 2.03 3.39
CA HIS A 120 -10.37 2.21 4.28
C HIS A 120 -10.65 1.00 5.18
N VAL A 121 -9.83 -0.07 5.13
CA VAL A 121 -10.06 -1.24 5.98
C VAL A 121 -10.01 -0.87 7.47
N PRO A 122 -10.88 -1.45 8.31
CA PRO A 122 -10.78 -1.32 9.76
C PRO A 122 -9.46 -1.90 10.27
N LEU A 123 -8.86 -1.23 11.26
CA LEU A 123 -7.66 -1.70 11.94
C LEU A 123 -8.07 -2.38 13.24
N HIS A 124 -7.46 -3.52 13.55
CA HIS A 124 -7.86 -4.36 14.67
C HIS A 124 -6.66 -4.71 15.55
N ALA A 125 -6.91 -4.79 16.86
CA ALA A 125 -5.91 -5.08 17.88
C ALA A 125 -5.25 -6.47 17.74
N ASP A 126 -5.95 -7.43 17.15
CA ASP A 126 -5.47 -8.81 16.94
C ASP A 126 -4.59 -8.98 15.69
N ARG A 127 -4.48 -7.93 14.85
CA ARG A 127 -3.78 -7.98 13.56
C ARG A 127 -2.37 -7.43 13.60
N SER A 128 -2.06 -6.53 14.53
CA SER A 128 -0.72 -5.95 14.70
C SER A 128 -0.48 -5.63 16.17
N PRO A 129 0.74 -5.89 16.70
CA PRO A 129 1.11 -5.52 18.07
C PRO A 129 0.96 -4.02 18.36
N ALA A 130 1.01 -3.15 17.32
CA ALA A 130 0.83 -1.71 17.48
C ALA A 130 -0.56 -1.32 18.03
N TYR A 131 -1.58 -2.12 17.73
CA TYR A 131 -2.98 -1.87 18.09
C TYR A 131 -3.45 -2.78 19.23
N ALA A 132 -2.59 -3.67 19.72
CA ALA A 132 -2.89 -4.52 20.86
C ALA A 132 -3.06 -3.68 22.15
N PRO A 133 -3.79 -4.18 23.17
CA PRO A 133 -3.83 -3.53 24.48
C PRO A 133 -2.42 -3.30 25.03
N GLY A 134 -2.08 -2.05 25.36
CA GLY A 134 -0.72 -1.66 25.76
C GLY A 134 0.21 -1.27 24.60
N GLY A 135 -0.28 -1.29 23.36
CA GLY A 135 0.40 -0.70 22.20
C GLY A 135 0.50 0.82 22.31
N SER A 136 1.54 1.40 21.71
CA SER A 136 1.90 2.82 21.83
C SER A 136 1.44 3.66 20.62
N ARG A 137 0.36 3.26 19.94
CA ARG A 137 -0.06 3.93 18.70
C ARG A 137 -0.76 5.26 19.00
N ASP A 138 -0.30 6.31 18.33
CA ASP A 138 -0.92 7.64 18.35
C ASP A 138 -2.15 7.65 17.41
N PRO A 139 -3.38 7.90 17.93
CA PRO A 139 -4.60 8.00 17.12
C PRO A 139 -4.54 9.08 16.04
N ALA A 140 -3.77 10.16 16.24
CA ALA A 140 -3.67 11.26 15.28
C ALA A 140 -3.09 10.82 13.92
N LEU A 141 -2.37 9.69 13.90
CA LEU A 141 -1.82 9.11 12.67
C LEU A 141 -2.92 8.52 11.76
N ASP A 142 -4.12 8.30 12.28
CA ASP A 142 -5.25 7.74 11.54
C ASP A 142 -6.33 8.77 11.19
N GLU A 143 -6.20 10.02 11.67
CA GLU A 143 -7.08 11.13 11.31
C GLU A 143 -6.85 11.57 9.85
N SER A 144 -7.82 11.27 8.97
CA SER A 144 -7.65 11.41 7.52
C SER A 144 -8.78 12.15 6.80
N HIS A 145 -9.68 12.84 7.51
CA HIS A 145 -10.86 13.48 6.89
C HIS A 145 -10.50 14.51 5.81
N ASP A 146 -9.53 15.37 6.08
CA ASP A 146 -9.00 16.36 5.13
C ASP A 146 -8.39 15.70 3.88
N VAL A 147 -7.64 14.61 4.05
CA VAL A 147 -7.06 13.87 2.91
C VAL A 147 -8.15 13.21 2.06
N VAL A 148 -9.22 12.73 2.71
CA VAL A 148 -10.39 12.17 2.02
C VAL A 148 -11.13 13.25 1.23
N ASP A 149 -11.31 14.44 1.81
CA ASP A 149 -11.93 15.58 1.12
C ASP A 149 -11.12 15.96 -0.12
N GLU A 150 -9.79 16.12 0.01
CA GLU A 150 -8.90 16.42 -1.11
C GLU A 150 -8.92 15.34 -2.20
N TRP A 151 -9.03 14.06 -1.82
CA TRP A 151 -9.18 12.96 -2.77
C TRP A 151 -10.48 13.05 -3.55
N LEU A 152 -11.61 13.36 -2.88
CA LEU A 152 -12.91 13.49 -3.53
C LEU A 152 -12.92 14.65 -4.54
N GLU A 153 -12.28 15.76 -4.21
CA GLU A 153 -12.06 16.88 -5.13
C GLU A 153 -11.19 16.49 -6.32
N THR A 154 -10.04 15.85 -6.05
CA THR A 154 -9.05 15.48 -7.09
C THR A 154 -9.59 14.41 -8.05
N SER A 155 -10.37 13.45 -7.54
CA SER A 155 -10.97 12.38 -8.35
C SER A 155 -12.22 12.80 -9.13
N GLY A 156 -12.60 14.08 -9.10
CA GLY A 156 -13.76 14.61 -9.82
C GLY A 156 -15.11 14.12 -9.29
N GLY A 157 -15.18 13.71 -8.01
CA GLY A 157 -16.42 13.24 -7.38
C GLY A 157 -16.93 11.87 -7.86
N GLN A 158 -16.23 11.19 -8.77
CA GLN A 158 -16.64 9.88 -9.34
C GLN A 158 -16.74 8.76 -8.29
N LEU A 159 -16.19 8.96 -7.09
CA LEU A 159 -16.19 8.01 -5.97
C LEU A 159 -17.13 8.37 -4.81
N ARG A 160 -18.02 9.39 -4.97
CA ARG A 160 -18.98 9.81 -3.92
C ARG A 160 -19.91 8.72 -3.40
N GLY A 161 -20.01 7.57 -4.06
CA GLY A 161 -20.87 6.45 -3.64
C GLY A 161 -20.32 5.54 -2.55
N CYS A 162 -19.00 5.53 -2.26
CA CYS A 162 -18.40 4.51 -1.39
C CYS A 162 -18.09 4.95 0.05
N ALA A 163 -17.79 6.24 0.28
CA ALA A 163 -17.48 6.75 1.63
C ALA A 163 -18.70 6.74 2.58
N ALA A 164 -19.92 6.82 2.04
CA ALA A 164 -21.16 6.89 2.82
C ALA A 164 -21.57 5.58 3.50
N SER A 165 -20.93 4.45 3.17
CA SER A 165 -21.27 3.13 3.75
C SER A 165 -20.40 2.73 4.93
N LEU A 166 -19.27 3.41 5.19
CA LEU A 166 -18.33 3.03 6.25
C LEU A 166 -18.59 3.76 7.59
N ASN A 167 -19.37 4.85 7.58
CA ASN A 167 -19.74 5.62 8.78
C ASN A 167 -21.06 5.16 9.42
N ARG A 168 -21.58 3.96 9.10
CA ARG A 168 -22.91 3.52 9.56
C ARG A 168 -22.90 2.42 10.63
N ASP A 169 -21.73 2.08 11.18
CA ASP A 169 -21.58 1.09 12.26
C ASP A 169 -20.92 1.68 13.54
N GLU A 170 -21.24 2.95 13.86
CA GLU A 170 -21.12 3.45 15.25
C GLU A 170 -22.49 4.01 15.69
N ALA A 171 -23.36 3.12 16.15
CA ALA A 171 -24.55 3.41 16.95
C ALA A 171 -24.87 2.22 17.85
#